data_AF-A0A831SP18-F1
#
_entry.id   AF-A0A831SP18-F1
#
_cell.length_a   1.000
_cell.length_b   1.000
_cell.length_c   1.000
_cell.angle_alpha   90.00
_cell.angle_beta   90.00
_cell.angle_gamma   90.00
#
_symmetry.space_group_name_H-M   'P 1'
#
loop_
_entity.id
_entity.type
_entity.pdbx_description
1 polymer ?
#
loop_
_entity_poly.entity_id
_entity_poly.type
_entity_poly.pdbx_seq_one_letter_code
_entity_poly.pdbx_strand_id
1 'polypeptide(L)'
;NIGDQFARSIIYGRYKIIPLHAEIIAQCEDIGFDYMGSIIWQKKTTMNTTGGANIMGSYPYPPNGMIEIDYEHILILKKPGKSRKIPKEIKEESKLTKDEWKDYFYGHWYFGGARQINHQAMFPDELPRRIIKMFTFVGETVLDPFLGSGTTAKVSLELNRNAIGYEINEKFLEIIKRKVKIKGLDMFNKRVEIVKREETVTLEPVDYIPRIKDAKPIIDPDKLKFGKNKFYRVVDILEDGRLKLDTGLIVKLRGIQISNIKSTIAYLKQYVLKKKVYLKFDKGYIANGSYVEGYVYLKNKIFINAYLIKTGLAVTDKNLDFQLKDRFVKLEQSYQNLIEGDASNTEKTKITP
;
A
#
# COMPACT_ATOMS: atom_id res chain seq x y z
N ASN A 1 11.48 2.49 -11.40
CA ASN A 1 11.35 3.81 -10.74
C ASN A 1 11.30 3.59 -9.24
N ILE A 2 11.94 4.44 -8.45
CA ILE A 2 12.04 4.33 -7.00
C ILE A 2 11.61 5.67 -6.39
N GLY A 3 10.60 5.63 -5.53
CA GLY A 3 10.17 6.78 -4.73
C GLY A 3 10.74 6.69 -3.33
N ASP A 4 11.39 7.75 -2.87
CA ASP A 4 11.79 7.87 -1.47
C ASP A 4 10.57 8.00 -0.57
N GLN A 5 10.72 7.57 0.69
CA GLN A 5 9.58 7.51 1.62
C GLN A 5 9.75 8.47 2.80
N PHE A 6 8.68 9.19 3.13
CA PHE A 6 8.62 9.97 4.36
C PHE A 6 8.33 9.09 5.58
N ALA A 7 9.31 9.00 6.47
CA ALA A 7 9.12 8.52 7.82
C ALA A 7 8.52 9.64 8.70
N ARG A 8 7.26 9.45 9.13
CA ARG A 8 6.57 10.37 10.06
C ARG A 8 7.06 10.16 11.50
N SER A 9 7.25 11.26 12.24
CA SER A 9 7.69 11.20 13.65
C SER A 9 6.75 10.40 14.56
N ILE A 10 5.45 10.42 14.29
CA ILE A 10 4.44 9.65 15.04
C ILE A 10 4.69 8.14 14.96
N ILE A 11 5.25 7.68 13.83
CA ILE A 11 5.54 6.26 13.60
C ILE A 11 6.97 5.98 14.01
N TYR A 12 7.93 6.78 13.56
CA TYR A 12 9.34 6.41 13.61
C TYR A 12 10.15 7.19 14.67
N GLY A 13 9.47 7.89 15.58
CA GLY A 13 10.07 8.71 16.64
C GLY A 13 10.69 10.04 16.16
N ARG A 14 11.03 10.14 14.87
CA ARG A 14 11.56 11.35 14.20
C ARG A 14 11.03 11.50 12.78
N TYR A 15 11.02 12.73 12.28
CA TYR A 15 10.81 12.99 10.85
C TYR A 15 12.10 12.67 10.09
N LYS A 16 12.01 11.87 9.04
CA LYS A 16 13.16 11.51 8.20
C LYS A 16 12.67 11.12 6.80
N ILE A 17 13.50 11.36 5.78
CA ILE A 17 13.32 10.75 4.46
C ILE A 17 14.13 9.44 4.43
N ILE A 18 13.50 8.36 4.01
CA ILE A 18 14.13 7.07 3.76
C ILE A 18 14.57 7.06 2.30
N PRO A 19 15.89 7.13 2.02
CA PRO A 19 16.42 7.28 0.67
C PRO A 19 16.53 5.91 -0.01
N LEU A 20 15.38 5.35 -0.42
CA LEU A 20 15.32 4.03 -1.04
C LEU A 20 16.14 3.97 -2.34
N HIS A 21 16.15 5.06 -3.11
CA HIS A 21 16.93 5.10 -4.35
C HIS A 21 18.43 4.91 -4.10
N ALA A 22 18.98 5.53 -3.06
CA ALA A 22 20.40 5.45 -2.72
C ALA A 22 20.80 4.04 -2.26
N GLU A 23 19.93 3.37 -1.51
CA GLU A 23 20.16 1.99 -1.09
C GLU A 23 20.21 1.04 -2.30
N ILE A 24 19.34 1.23 -3.28
CA ILE A 24 19.30 0.40 -4.48
C ILE A 24 20.54 0.66 -5.36
N ILE A 25 20.97 1.91 -5.51
CA ILE A 25 22.21 2.23 -6.22
C ILE A 25 23.38 1.48 -5.58
N ALA A 26 23.52 1.59 -4.26
CA ALA A 26 24.56 0.90 -3.51
C ALA A 26 24.53 -0.63 -3.70
N GLN A 27 23.35 -1.26 -3.57
CA GLN A 27 23.20 -2.70 -3.78
C GLN A 27 23.60 -3.12 -5.20
N CYS A 28 23.21 -2.34 -6.22
CA CYS A 28 23.50 -2.69 -7.59
C CYS A 28 24.99 -2.52 -7.95
N GLU A 29 25.67 -1.51 -7.39
CA GLU A 29 27.12 -1.35 -7.50
C GLU A 29 27.86 -2.50 -6.82
N ASP A 30 27.44 -2.90 -5.62
CA ASP A 30 28.06 -3.99 -4.85
C ASP A 30 27.99 -5.35 -5.59
N ILE A 31 26.95 -5.59 -6.41
CA ILE A 31 26.81 -6.79 -7.26
C ILE A 31 27.44 -6.64 -8.67
N GLY A 32 28.04 -5.48 -8.98
CA GLY A 32 28.81 -5.24 -10.20
C GLY A 32 28.07 -4.58 -11.38
N PHE A 33 26.98 -3.85 -11.15
CA PHE A 33 26.43 -2.93 -12.16
C PHE A 33 27.10 -1.55 -12.08
N ASP A 34 27.28 -0.90 -13.22
CA ASP A 34 27.68 0.50 -13.30
C ASP A 34 26.43 1.42 -13.20
N TYR A 35 26.41 2.35 -12.25
CA TYR A 35 25.43 3.42 -12.20
C TYR A 35 25.73 4.49 -13.26
N MET A 36 24.81 4.63 -14.21
CA MET A 36 24.96 5.56 -15.34
C MET A 36 24.29 6.92 -15.09
N GLY A 37 23.62 7.09 -13.95
CA GLY A 37 22.83 8.26 -13.62
C GLY A 37 21.36 7.94 -13.36
N SER A 38 20.57 8.97 -13.06
CA SER A 38 19.14 8.84 -12.84
C SER A 38 18.37 9.96 -13.53
N ILE A 39 17.15 9.64 -13.95
CA ILE A 39 16.19 10.62 -14.42
C ILE A 39 15.23 10.93 -13.27
N ILE A 40 15.01 12.22 -13.02
CA ILE A 40 14.04 12.70 -12.04
C ILE A 40 12.69 12.82 -12.72
N TRP A 41 11.77 11.92 -12.38
CA TRP A 41 10.40 11.98 -12.86
C TRP A 41 9.52 12.75 -11.87
N GLN A 42 9.20 13.99 -12.21
CA GLN A 42 8.30 14.83 -11.42
C GLN A 42 6.84 14.55 -11.82
N LYS A 43 6.05 14.07 -10.87
CA LYS A 43 4.63 13.79 -11.08
C LYS A 43 3.87 15.11 -10.93
N LYS A 44 3.04 15.47 -11.92
CA LYS A 44 2.13 16.64 -11.77
C LYS A 44 1.37 16.53 -10.45
N THR A 45 1.62 17.48 -9.56
CA THR A 45 1.08 17.59 -8.21
C THR A 45 -0.43 17.85 -8.28
N THR A 46 -1.20 16.77 -8.21
CA THR A 46 -2.46 16.88 -7.46
C THR A 46 -2.08 16.62 -6.02
N MET A 47 -2.40 17.54 -5.11
CA MET A 47 -2.10 17.55 -3.65
C MET A 47 -2.56 16.29 -2.86
N ASN A 48 -2.90 15.20 -3.53
CA ASN A 48 -3.44 13.96 -2.98
C ASN A 48 -2.65 12.72 -3.45
N THR A 49 -1.35 12.82 -3.70
CA THR A 49 -0.53 11.62 -3.85
C THR A 49 -0.32 11.00 -2.47
N THR A 50 -0.66 9.73 -2.34
CA THR A 50 -0.34 8.87 -1.20
C THR A 50 1.18 8.68 -1.14
N GLY A 51 1.90 9.72 -0.69
CA GLY A 51 3.36 9.76 -0.63
C GLY A 51 3.96 11.16 -0.64
N GLY A 52 3.28 12.16 -1.22
CA GLY A 52 3.73 13.55 -1.20
C GLY A 52 3.49 14.18 0.17
N ALA A 53 4.56 14.56 0.87
CA ALA A 53 4.43 15.38 2.07
C ALA A 53 4.06 16.80 1.64
N ASN A 54 2.91 17.32 2.07
CA ASN A 54 2.72 18.77 2.17
C ASN A 54 3.96 19.37 2.85
N ILE A 55 4.39 20.56 2.45
CA ILE A 55 5.48 21.30 3.11
C ILE A 55 5.27 21.24 4.63
N MET A 56 6.15 20.51 5.32
CA MET A 56 6.07 20.32 6.77
C MET A 56 7.02 21.33 7.41
N GLY A 57 6.52 22.13 8.34
CA GLY A 57 7.33 23.14 9.01
C GLY A 57 6.45 24.20 9.65
N SER A 58 7.05 25.06 10.44
CA SER A 58 6.37 26.24 10.93
C SER A 58 6.33 27.28 9.80
N TYR A 59 5.14 27.82 9.52
CA TYR A 59 4.94 28.96 8.63
C TYR A 59 4.33 30.10 9.43
N PRO A 60 4.79 31.36 9.28
CA PRO A 60 5.84 31.83 8.36
C PRO A 60 7.29 31.68 8.90
N TYR A 61 7.46 31.23 10.14
CA TYR A 61 8.77 31.15 10.80
C TYR A 61 9.38 29.75 10.61
N PRO A 62 10.47 29.55 9.83
CA PRO A 62 10.75 28.27 9.20
C PRO A 62 11.92 27.43 9.79
N PRO A 63 12.03 27.16 11.11
CA PRO A 63 12.96 26.12 11.54
C PRO A 63 12.40 24.74 11.19
N ASN A 64 13.26 23.86 10.69
CA ASN A 64 12.97 22.45 10.40
C ASN A 64 11.91 22.19 9.32
N GLY A 65 11.82 23.09 8.34
CA GLY A 65 11.03 22.87 7.12
C GLY A 65 11.54 21.66 6.33
N MET A 66 10.65 20.77 5.92
CA MET A 66 10.97 19.59 5.12
C MET A 66 10.45 19.76 3.70
N ILE A 67 11.30 19.41 2.74
CA ILE A 67 11.03 19.57 1.30
C ILE A 67 9.95 18.55 0.90
N GLU A 68 9.02 18.97 0.05
CA GLU A 68 8.05 18.06 -0.58
C GLU A 68 8.78 17.13 -1.57
N ILE A 69 8.50 15.82 -1.49
CA ILE A 69 8.97 14.84 -2.49
C ILE A 69 7.82 14.60 -3.46
N ASP A 70 7.84 15.31 -4.58
CA ASP A 70 6.88 15.18 -5.70
C ASP A 70 7.47 14.45 -6.92
N TYR A 71 8.67 13.88 -6.75
CA TYR A 71 9.40 13.19 -7.80
C TYR A 71 9.77 11.76 -7.39
N GLU A 72 10.05 10.93 -8.40
CA GLU A 72 10.65 9.61 -8.25
C GLU A 72 11.90 9.50 -9.11
N HIS A 73 12.82 8.64 -8.68
CA HIS A 73 14.05 8.35 -9.41
C HIS A 73 13.85 7.21 -10.40
N ILE A 74 14.24 7.41 -11.64
CA ILE A 74 14.42 6.34 -12.61
C ILE A 74 15.92 6.07 -12.69
N LEU A 75 16.37 5.03 -12.00
CA LEU A 75 17.77 4.63 -11.95
C LEU A 75 18.18 3.94 -13.25
N ILE A 76 19.33 4.34 -13.81
CA ILE A 76 19.91 3.71 -15.00
C ILE A 76 21.15 2.95 -14.53
N LEU A 77 21.06 1.63 -14.59
CA LEU A 77 22.10 0.69 -14.14
C LEU A 77 22.49 -0.20 -15.32
N LYS A 78 23.78 -0.33 -15.57
CA LYS A 78 24.31 -1.04 -16.73
C LYS A 78 25.15 -2.22 -16.29
N LYS A 79 24.88 -3.40 -16.85
CA LYS A 79 25.78 -4.55 -16.71
C LYS A 79 27.03 -4.30 -17.58
N PRO A 80 28.25 -4.34 -17.02
CA PRO A 80 29.47 -4.16 -17.80
C PRO A 80 29.65 -5.33 -18.79
N GLY A 81 30.37 -5.07 -19.88
CA GLY A 81 30.65 -6.05 -20.92
C GLY A 81 30.52 -5.52 -22.34
N LYS A 82 30.74 -6.40 -23.31
CA LYS A 82 30.67 -6.07 -24.73
C LYS A 82 29.22 -6.06 -25.21
N SER A 83 28.80 -4.96 -25.83
CA SER A 83 27.52 -4.88 -26.52
C SER A 83 27.51 -5.78 -27.76
N ARG A 84 26.35 -6.38 -28.05
CA ARG A 84 26.13 -7.16 -29.27
C ARG A 84 26.12 -6.24 -30.49
N LYS A 85 26.58 -6.75 -31.63
CA LYS A 85 26.43 -6.03 -32.91
C LYS A 85 24.98 -6.15 -33.36
N ILE A 86 24.32 -5.00 -33.53
CA ILE A 86 22.93 -4.93 -34.00
C ILE A 86 22.91 -4.71 -35.53
N PRO A 87 22.13 -5.49 -36.30
CA PRO A 87 21.92 -5.29 -37.74
C PRO A 87 21.43 -3.88 -38.08
N LYS A 88 21.76 -3.38 -39.28
CA LYS A 88 21.42 -2.03 -39.72
C LYS A 88 19.90 -1.82 -39.82
N GLU A 89 19.17 -2.80 -40.33
CA GLU A 89 17.71 -2.75 -40.47
C GLU A 89 17.03 -2.56 -39.11
N ILE A 90 17.41 -3.38 -38.11
CA ILE A 90 16.89 -3.27 -36.74
C ILE A 90 17.24 -1.91 -36.11
N LYS A 91 18.43 -1.35 -36.40
CA LYS A 91 18.80 0.00 -35.94
C LYS A 91 17.89 1.07 -36.55
N GLU A 92 17.58 0.97 -37.83
CA GLU A 92 16.71 1.95 -38.51
C GLU A 92 15.27 1.86 -37.97
N GLU A 93 14.75 0.65 -37.73
CA GLU A 93 13.43 0.44 -37.11
C GLU A 93 13.35 0.93 -35.65
N SER A 94 14.49 1.04 -34.98
CA SER A 94 14.57 1.47 -33.57
C SER A 94 14.95 2.95 -33.42
N LYS A 95 14.99 3.69 -34.53
CA LYS A 95 15.44 5.08 -34.55
C LYS A 95 14.53 5.98 -33.74
N LEU A 96 15.14 6.85 -32.94
CA LEU A 96 14.46 7.96 -32.29
C LEU A 96 14.46 9.19 -33.20
N THR A 97 13.39 9.96 -33.15
CA THR A 97 13.41 11.30 -33.75
C THR A 97 14.36 12.20 -32.95
N LYS A 98 14.79 13.33 -33.54
CA LYS A 98 15.64 14.30 -32.83
C LYS A 98 14.94 14.86 -31.58
N ASP A 99 13.63 15.04 -31.65
CA ASP A 99 12.85 15.56 -30.52
C ASP A 99 12.70 14.51 -29.42
N GLU A 100 12.44 13.25 -29.79
CA GLU A 100 12.45 12.14 -28.84
C GLU A 100 13.82 11.98 -28.18
N TRP A 101 14.91 12.08 -28.93
CA TRP A 101 16.26 12.01 -28.36
C TRP A 101 16.48 13.12 -27.31
N LYS A 102 16.11 14.36 -27.64
CA LYS A 102 16.27 15.49 -26.72
C LYS A 102 15.39 15.36 -25.48
N ASP A 103 14.13 14.97 -25.65
CA ASP A 103 13.16 14.83 -24.54
C ASP A 103 13.52 13.63 -23.64
N TYR A 104 13.88 12.49 -24.23
CA TYR A 104 14.09 11.25 -23.48
C TYR A 104 15.42 11.26 -22.73
N PHE A 105 16.49 11.81 -23.32
CA PHE A 105 17.80 11.91 -22.65
C PHE A 105 17.95 13.17 -21.77
N TYR A 106 16.86 13.90 -21.52
CA TYR A 106 16.83 14.97 -20.54
C TYR A 106 16.67 14.41 -19.12
N GLY A 107 17.44 14.94 -18.16
CA GLY A 107 17.49 14.42 -16.79
C GLY A 107 16.22 14.63 -15.96
N HIS A 108 15.26 15.43 -16.44
CA HIS A 108 14.02 15.74 -15.72
C HIS A 108 12.80 15.50 -16.61
N TRP A 109 11.90 14.62 -16.18
CA TRP A 109 10.67 14.30 -16.90
C TRP A 109 9.44 14.83 -16.18
N TYR A 110 8.57 15.50 -16.93
CA TYR A 110 7.41 16.21 -16.39
C TYR A 110 6.10 15.69 -16.98
N PHE A 111 5.54 14.63 -16.38
CA PHE A 111 4.22 14.13 -16.76
C PHE A 111 3.49 13.47 -15.58
N GLY A 112 2.16 13.48 -15.63
CA GLY A 112 1.32 12.98 -14.55
C GLY A 112 1.42 11.45 -14.36
N GLY A 113 1.25 11.00 -13.11
CA GLY A 113 1.13 9.57 -12.80
C GLY A 113 -0.16 8.96 -13.37
N ALA A 114 -0.23 7.62 -13.42
CA ALA A 114 -1.48 6.94 -13.78
C ALA A 114 -2.51 7.06 -12.64
N ARG A 115 -3.80 7.14 -12.99
CA ARG A 115 -4.88 7.09 -11.98
C ARG A 115 -4.84 5.74 -11.26
N GLN A 116 -4.65 5.78 -9.95
CA GLN A 116 -4.67 4.58 -9.10
C GLN A 116 -6.10 4.03 -9.06
N ILE A 117 -6.30 2.84 -9.63
CA ILE A 117 -7.52 2.06 -9.42
C ILE A 117 -7.21 1.06 -8.30
N ASN A 118 -8.03 0.99 -7.26
CA ASN A 118 -7.90 0.02 -6.15
C ASN A 118 -6.55 0.04 -5.39
N HIS A 119 -5.96 1.22 -5.14
CA HIS A 119 -4.67 1.37 -4.42
C HIS A 119 -3.47 0.72 -5.11
N GLN A 120 -3.52 0.55 -6.43
CA GLN A 120 -2.43 -0.05 -7.19
C GLN A 120 -1.41 1.02 -7.60
N ALA A 121 -0.13 0.78 -7.31
CA ALA A 121 0.96 1.63 -7.77
C ALA A 121 1.17 1.40 -9.28
N MET A 122 0.63 2.29 -10.11
CA MET A 122 0.74 2.23 -11.57
C MET A 122 1.51 3.44 -12.08
N PHE A 123 2.45 3.21 -13.00
CA PHE A 123 3.03 4.25 -13.84
C PHE A 123 2.27 4.36 -15.17
N PRO A 124 2.23 5.56 -15.80
CA PRO A 124 1.60 5.76 -17.10
C PRO A 124 2.41 5.06 -18.21
N ASP A 125 1.76 4.69 -19.31
CA ASP A 125 2.38 4.03 -20.47
C ASP A 125 3.57 4.81 -21.05
N GLU A 126 3.56 6.14 -20.92
CA GLU A 126 4.64 7.01 -21.38
C GLU A 126 5.99 6.66 -20.73
N LEU A 127 6.00 6.32 -19.44
CA LEU A 127 7.23 6.03 -18.71
C LEU A 127 7.99 4.82 -19.29
N PRO A 128 7.41 3.60 -19.37
CA PRO A 128 8.09 2.48 -20.02
C PRO A 128 8.29 2.72 -21.51
N ARG A 129 7.43 3.48 -22.21
CA ARG A 129 7.60 3.78 -23.64
C ARG A 129 8.92 4.49 -23.90
N ARG A 130 9.24 5.53 -23.13
CA ARG A 130 10.53 6.25 -23.22
C ARG A 130 11.69 5.30 -22.96
N ILE A 131 11.67 4.58 -21.84
CA ILE A 131 12.77 3.72 -21.40
C ILE A 131 13.04 2.58 -22.40
N ILE A 132 11.99 1.92 -22.88
CA ILE A 132 12.12 0.84 -23.88
C ILE A 132 12.71 1.39 -25.18
N LYS A 133 12.25 2.56 -25.63
CA LYS A 133 12.77 3.22 -26.84
C LYS A 133 14.23 3.69 -26.69
N MET A 134 14.65 4.11 -25.50
CA MET A 134 16.03 4.56 -25.23
C MET A 134 17.05 3.42 -25.19
N PHE A 135 16.66 2.28 -24.61
CA PHE A 135 17.62 1.26 -24.18
C PHE A 135 17.42 -0.12 -24.82
N THR A 136 16.51 -0.25 -25.79
CA THR A 136 16.30 -1.51 -26.52
C THR A 136 16.06 -1.31 -28.01
N PHE A 137 16.40 -2.31 -28.80
CA PHE A 137 16.08 -2.43 -30.22
C PHE A 137 14.83 -3.28 -30.45
N VAL A 138 14.19 -3.13 -31.61
CA VAL A 138 13.08 -4.00 -32.05
C VAL A 138 13.50 -5.47 -31.95
N GLY A 139 12.59 -6.31 -31.47
CA GLY A 139 12.82 -7.74 -31.25
C GLY A 139 13.59 -8.10 -29.99
N GLU A 140 14.19 -7.13 -29.27
CA GLU A 140 14.82 -7.41 -27.98
C GLU A 140 13.78 -7.70 -26.89
N THR A 141 14.24 -8.28 -25.78
CA THR A 141 13.38 -8.70 -24.66
C THR A 141 13.48 -7.74 -23.50
N VAL A 142 12.33 -7.28 -23.01
CA VAL A 142 12.19 -6.43 -21.83
C VAL A 142 11.70 -7.27 -20.66
N LEU A 143 12.40 -7.22 -19.54
CA LEU A 143 12.02 -7.90 -18.31
C LEU A 143 11.42 -6.91 -17.30
N ASP A 144 10.27 -7.25 -16.73
CA ASP A 144 9.68 -6.57 -15.57
C ASP A 144 9.43 -7.57 -14.42
N PRO A 145 10.31 -7.65 -13.42
CA PRO A 145 10.18 -8.62 -12.34
C PRO A 145 9.07 -8.27 -11.33
N PHE A 146 8.45 -7.08 -11.43
CA PHE A 146 7.35 -6.61 -10.59
C PHE A 146 6.22 -6.08 -11.48
N LEU A 147 5.71 -6.97 -12.34
CA LEU A 147 4.88 -6.64 -13.50
C LEU A 147 3.61 -5.86 -13.14
N GLY A 148 3.04 -6.08 -11.95
CA GLY A 148 1.86 -5.39 -11.46
C GLY A 148 0.70 -5.51 -12.44
N SER A 149 0.19 -4.37 -12.89
CA SER A 149 -0.90 -4.33 -13.86
C SER A 149 -0.53 -4.68 -15.30
N GLY A 150 0.74 -4.99 -15.60
CA GLY A 150 1.20 -5.39 -16.94
C GLY A 150 1.51 -4.24 -17.90
N THR A 151 1.76 -3.02 -17.41
CA THR A 151 2.01 -1.85 -18.29
C THR A 151 3.28 -2.03 -19.12
N THR A 152 4.39 -2.49 -18.53
CA THR A 152 5.67 -2.70 -19.24
C THR A 152 5.49 -3.70 -20.38
N ALA A 153 4.89 -4.87 -20.10
CA ALA A 153 4.65 -5.89 -21.12
C ALA A 153 3.77 -5.38 -22.27
N LYS A 154 2.68 -4.67 -21.96
CA LYS A 154 1.83 -4.04 -22.98
C LYS A 154 2.64 -3.12 -23.90
N VAL A 155 3.41 -2.20 -23.33
CA VAL A 155 4.15 -1.20 -24.11
C VAL A 155 5.29 -1.83 -24.90
N SER A 156 5.98 -2.84 -24.36
CA SER A 156 6.98 -3.62 -25.10
C SER A 156 6.38 -4.23 -26.37
N LEU A 157 5.22 -4.89 -26.26
CA LEU A 157 4.54 -5.50 -27.41
C LEU A 157 4.10 -4.44 -28.44
N GLU A 158 3.58 -3.30 -28.00
CA GLU A 158 3.23 -2.18 -28.90
C GLU A 158 4.44 -1.61 -29.65
N LEU A 159 5.62 -1.69 -29.06
CA LEU A 159 6.89 -1.25 -29.65
C LEU A 159 7.61 -2.38 -30.40
N ASN A 160 6.98 -3.53 -30.66
CA ASN A 160 7.60 -4.68 -31.31
C ASN A 160 8.83 -5.23 -30.55
N ARG A 161 8.80 -5.20 -29.21
CA ARG A 161 9.74 -5.90 -28.33
C ARG A 161 9.05 -7.11 -27.71
N ASN A 162 9.86 -8.09 -27.33
CA ASN A 162 9.42 -9.20 -26.49
C ASN A 162 9.31 -8.74 -25.03
N ALA A 163 8.48 -9.40 -24.23
CA ALA A 163 8.32 -9.08 -22.82
C ALA A 163 8.29 -10.34 -21.95
N ILE A 164 8.94 -10.27 -20.80
CA ILE A 164 8.85 -11.24 -19.72
C ILE A 164 8.49 -10.47 -18.46
N GLY A 165 7.61 -11.01 -17.61
CA GLY A 165 7.38 -10.41 -16.32
C GLY A 165 6.82 -11.36 -15.28
N TYR A 166 7.03 -11.02 -14.01
CA TYR A 166 6.60 -11.80 -12.86
C TYR A 166 5.61 -11.00 -12.02
N GLU A 167 4.55 -11.65 -11.55
CA GLU A 167 3.56 -11.06 -10.65
C GLU A 167 3.10 -12.10 -9.63
N ILE A 168 3.16 -11.74 -8.35
CA ILE A 168 2.85 -12.65 -7.24
C ILE A 168 1.37 -12.60 -6.85
N ASN A 169 0.71 -11.47 -7.08
CA ASN A 169 -0.67 -11.27 -6.71
C ASN A 169 -1.60 -11.63 -7.87
N GLU A 170 -2.21 -12.81 -7.77
CA GLU A 170 -3.12 -13.37 -8.78
C GLU A 170 -4.27 -12.44 -9.17
N LYS A 171 -4.64 -11.46 -8.33
CA LYS A 171 -5.69 -10.47 -8.65
C LYS A 171 -5.35 -9.61 -9.86
N PHE A 172 -4.07 -9.51 -10.25
CA PHE A 172 -3.64 -8.78 -11.44
C PHE A 172 -3.80 -9.57 -12.73
N LEU A 173 -3.96 -10.90 -12.68
CA LEU A 173 -3.97 -11.77 -13.86
C LEU A 173 -4.99 -11.31 -14.92
N GLU A 174 -6.23 -11.04 -14.51
CA GLU A 174 -7.29 -10.59 -15.42
C GLU A 174 -7.07 -9.17 -15.96
N ILE A 175 -6.35 -8.33 -15.23
CA ILE A 175 -5.95 -6.99 -15.71
C ILE A 175 -4.84 -7.13 -16.75
N ILE A 176 -3.84 -7.97 -16.48
CA ILE A 176 -2.72 -8.24 -17.38
C ILE A 176 -3.24 -8.79 -18.71
N LYS A 177 -4.05 -9.86 -18.68
CA LYS A 177 -4.65 -10.49 -19.88
C LYS A 177 -5.34 -9.45 -20.77
N ARG A 178 -6.15 -8.58 -20.15
CA ARG A 178 -6.87 -7.52 -20.86
C ARG A 178 -5.92 -6.50 -21.51
N LYS A 179 -4.87 -6.08 -20.81
CA LYS A 179 -3.90 -5.10 -21.33
C LYS A 179 -3.09 -5.64 -22.50
N VAL A 180 -2.65 -6.89 -22.42
CA VAL A 180 -1.92 -7.56 -23.52
C VAL A 180 -2.87 -8.10 -24.60
N LYS A 181 -4.15 -7.70 -24.56
CA LYS A 181 -5.20 -7.98 -25.56
C LYS A 181 -5.45 -9.48 -25.77
N ILE A 182 -5.30 -10.30 -24.73
CA ILE A 182 -5.83 -11.67 -24.72
C ILE A 182 -7.36 -11.56 -24.59
N LYS A 183 -8.10 -11.97 -25.64
CA LYS A 183 -9.57 -12.01 -25.65
C LYS A 183 -10.04 -13.47 -25.57
N GLY A 184 -10.91 -13.78 -24.61
CA GLY A 184 -11.61 -15.07 -24.54
C GLY A 184 -10.71 -16.27 -24.17
N LEU A 185 -11.31 -17.47 -24.23
CA LEU A 185 -10.70 -18.78 -23.92
C LEU A 185 -9.58 -19.21 -24.90
N ASP A 186 -9.09 -18.30 -25.76
CA ASP A 186 -7.96 -18.57 -26.65
C ASP A 186 -6.65 -18.47 -25.85
N MET A 187 -6.35 -19.53 -25.10
CA MET A 187 -5.03 -19.79 -24.52
C MET A 187 -3.93 -20.04 -25.58
N PHE A 188 -4.21 -19.80 -26.86
CA PHE A 188 -3.36 -20.16 -28.00
C PHE A 188 -2.93 -18.99 -28.87
N ASN A 189 -2.99 -17.74 -28.38
CA ASN A 189 -2.20 -16.70 -29.03
C ASN A 189 -0.72 -17.04 -28.78
N LYS A 190 -0.06 -17.73 -29.74
CA LYS A 190 1.32 -18.21 -29.67
C LYS A 190 2.36 -17.12 -29.33
N ARG A 191 1.94 -15.85 -29.22
CA ARG A 191 2.74 -14.69 -28.84
C ARG A 191 2.79 -14.41 -27.33
N VAL A 192 1.88 -14.94 -26.51
CA VAL A 192 1.86 -14.69 -25.06
C VAL A 192 1.57 -15.97 -24.31
N GLU A 193 2.50 -16.35 -23.43
CA GLU A 193 2.37 -17.49 -22.53
C GLU A 193 2.22 -16.98 -21.09
N ILE A 194 1.30 -17.58 -20.33
CA ILE A 194 1.14 -17.32 -18.91
C ILE A 194 1.38 -18.63 -18.16
N VAL A 195 2.48 -18.69 -17.42
CA VAL A 195 2.84 -19.85 -16.63
C VAL A 195 2.58 -19.55 -15.16
N LYS A 196 1.75 -20.37 -14.52
CA LYS A 196 1.62 -20.37 -13.07
C LYS A 196 2.74 -21.23 -12.49
N ARG A 197 3.50 -20.67 -11.56
CA ARG A 197 4.50 -21.44 -10.81
C ARG A 197 3.83 -22.13 -9.63
N GLU A 198 3.91 -23.45 -9.58
CA GLU A 198 3.37 -24.27 -8.49
C GLU A 198 4.37 -24.43 -7.33
N GLU A 199 5.67 -24.42 -7.64
CA GLU A 199 6.73 -24.64 -6.65
C GLU A 199 7.21 -23.33 -5.99
N THR A 200 7.47 -23.40 -4.69
CA THR A 200 8.10 -22.31 -3.94
C THR A 200 9.57 -22.23 -4.27
N VAL A 201 10.05 -21.04 -4.64
CA VAL A 201 11.48 -20.80 -4.89
C VAL A 201 12.21 -20.74 -3.55
N THR A 202 13.23 -21.57 -3.38
CA THR A 202 14.19 -21.42 -2.27
C THR A 202 15.21 -20.38 -2.68
N LEU A 203 15.27 -19.28 -1.94
CA LEU A 203 16.27 -18.23 -2.16
C LEU A 203 17.54 -18.58 -1.41
N GLU A 204 18.69 -18.44 -2.06
CA GLU A 204 19.97 -18.52 -1.37
C GLU A 204 20.12 -17.33 -0.40
N PRO A 205 20.75 -17.54 0.77
CA PRO A 205 21.05 -16.45 1.67
C PRO A 205 21.99 -15.46 0.97
N VAL A 206 21.59 -14.20 0.96
CA VAL A 206 22.42 -13.11 0.42
C VAL A 206 23.23 -12.53 1.57
N ASP A 207 24.55 -12.43 1.40
CA ASP A 207 25.43 -11.74 2.34
C ASP A 207 25.30 -10.21 2.17
N TYR A 208 24.14 -9.69 2.55
CA TYR A 208 23.83 -8.27 2.46
C TYR A 208 23.07 -7.81 3.70
N ILE A 209 23.56 -6.72 4.28
CA ILE A 209 22.94 -6.07 5.43
C ILE A 209 22.47 -4.67 4.97
N PRO A 210 21.16 -4.40 4.93
CA PRO A 210 20.64 -3.09 4.61
C PRO A 210 21.25 -1.98 5.48
N ARG A 211 21.71 -0.90 4.82
CA ARG A 211 22.20 0.31 5.50
C ARG A 211 21.02 1.08 6.08
N ILE A 212 19.90 1.11 5.35
CA ILE A 212 18.59 1.48 5.89
C ILE A 212 18.14 0.39 6.87
N LYS A 213 18.24 0.69 8.17
CA LYS A 213 17.73 -0.19 9.22
C LYS A 213 16.22 -0.19 9.23
N ASP A 214 15.63 -1.38 9.43
CA ASP A 214 14.21 -1.54 9.67
C ASP A 214 13.78 -0.65 10.82
N ALA A 215 13.05 0.40 10.48
CA ALA A 215 12.47 1.27 11.47
C ALA A 215 11.17 0.62 11.94
N LYS A 216 11.16 0.12 13.17
CA LYS A 216 9.90 -0.31 13.79
C LYS A 216 9.13 0.93 14.27
N PRO A 217 7.79 0.92 14.22
CA PRO A 217 7.02 2.00 14.80
C PRO A 217 7.38 2.18 16.28
N ILE A 218 8.04 3.29 16.62
CA ILE A 218 8.16 3.76 18.00
C ILE A 218 6.88 4.52 18.27
N ILE A 219 5.85 3.80 18.73
CA ILE A 219 4.66 4.43 19.28
C ILE A 219 5.09 5.08 20.59
N ASP A 220 5.50 6.34 20.54
CA ASP A 220 5.79 7.16 21.71
C ASP A 220 4.44 7.65 22.31
N PRO A 221 3.96 7.03 23.40
CA PRO A 221 2.65 7.31 23.98
C PRO A 221 2.51 8.77 24.42
N ASP A 222 3.61 9.36 24.90
CA ASP A 222 3.65 10.70 25.47
C ASP A 222 3.57 11.79 24.39
N LYS A 223 4.02 11.47 23.16
CA LYS A 223 3.84 12.34 21.98
C LYS A 223 2.49 12.19 21.31
N LEU A 224 1.77 11.10 21.58
CA LEU A 224 0.38 10.92 21.15
C LEU A 224 -0.56 11.70 22.07
N LYS A 225 -0.48 13.04 22.05
CA LYS A 225 -1.53 13.89 22.63
C LYS A 225 -2.82 13.67 21.83
N PHE A 226 -3.60 12.67 22.22
CA PHE A 226 -4.93 12.38 21.65
C PHE A 226 -5.91 13.46 22.12
N GLY A 227 -5.81 14.66 21.54
CA GLY A 227 -6.73 15.74 21.80
C GLY A 227 -8.15 15.38 21.33
N LYS A 228 -9.18 15.92 22.00
CA LYS A 228 -10.61 15.62 21.79
C LYS A 228 -11.13 15.80 20.35
N ASN A 229 -10.37 16.40 19.43
CA ASN A 229 -10.81 16.79 18.08
C ASN A 229 -9.96 16.23 16.92
N LYS A 230 -9.02 15.30 17.17
CA LYS A 230 -8.19 14.75 16.07
C LYS A 230 -8.84 13.51 15.47
N PHE A 231 -9.11 13.57 14.17
CA PHE A 231 -9.63 12.45 13.40
C PHE A 231 -8.50 11.75 12.63
N TYR A 232 -8.60 10.43 12.55
CA TYR A 232 -7.69 9.53 11.84
C TYR A 232 -8.48 8.73 10.83
N ARG A 233 -7.91 8.42 9.66
CA ARG A 233 -8.58 7.57 8.67
C ARG A 233 -8.23 6.12 8.91
N VAL A 234 -9.21 5.23 8.92
CA VAL A 234 -8.95 3.78 8.96
C VAL A 234 -8.52 3.33 7.57
N VAL A 235 -7.28 2.85 7.45
CA VAL A 235 -6.68 2.44 6.16
C VAL A 235 -6.71 0.93 5.96
N ASP A 236 -6.75 0.16 7.05
CA ASP A 236 -6.81 -1.30 6.98
C ASP A 236 -7.52 -1.90 8.20
N ILE A 237 -8.04 -3.13 8.04
CA ILE A 237 -8.64 -3.95 9.09
C ILE A 237 -7.84 -5.25 9.16
N LEU A 238 -7.16 -5.48 10.27
CA LEU A 238 -6.34 -6.68 10.48
C LEU A 238 -7.22 -7.92 10.68
N GLU A 239 -6.64 -9.10 10.47
CA GLU A 239 -7.34 -10.39 10.54
C GLU A 239 -7.88 -10.74 11.93
N ASP A 240 -7.41 -10.05 12.96
CA ASP A 240 -7.89 -10.17 14.34
C ASP A 240 -8.86 -9.05 14.75
N GLY A 241 -9.33 -8.24 13.78
CA GLY A 241 -10.29 -7.16 14.00
C GLY A 241 -9.68 -5.85 14.52
N ARG A 242 -8.35 -5.77 14.67
CA ARG A 242 -7.67 -4.50 14.96
C ARG A 242 -7.74 -3.55 13.77
N LEU A 243 -7.73 -2.24 14.05
CA LEU A 243 -7.81 -1.20 13.04
C LEU A 243 -6.42 -0.60 12.79
N LYS A 244 -6.01 -0.47 11.53
CA LYS A 244 -4.82 0.32 11.16
C LYS A 244 -5.25 1.71 10.71
N LEU A 245 -4.68 2.73 11.32
CA LEU A 245 -4.95 4.12 10.97
C LEU A 245 -3.97 4.64 9.89
N ASP A 246 -4.31 5.76 9.25
CA ASP A 246 -3.47 6.49 8.29
C ASP A 246 -2.17 7.03 8.90
N THR A 247 -2.11 7.09 10.22
CA THR A 247 -0.88 7.31 10.98
C THR A 247 -0.05 6.05 11.17
N GLY A 248 -0.43 4.89 10.63
CA GLY A 248 0.22 3.61 10.89
C GLY A 248 -0.10 2.99 12.26
N LEU A 249 -0.76 3.73 13.15
CA LEU A 249 -1.13 3.26 14.48
C LEU A 249 -2.12 2.09 14.39
N ILE A 250 -1.81 1.01 15.10
CA ILE A 250 -2.72 -0.13 15.26
C ILE A 250 -3.56 0.10 16.52
N VAL A 251 -4.88 -0.01 16.38
CA VAL A 251 -5.85 0.20 17.46
C VAL A 251 -6.61 -1.09 17.70
N LYS A 252 -6.48 -1.63 18.91
CA LYS A 252 -7.34 -2.67 19.46
C LYS A 252 -8.54 -2.03 20.14
N LEU A 253 -9.72 -2.61 19.92
CA LEU A 253 -10.97 -2.12 20.52
C LEU A 253 -10.96 -2.44 22.02
N ARG A 254 -10.84 -1.41 22.87
CA ARG A 254 -10.78 -1.56 24.33
C ARG A 254 -12.08 -2.17 24.89
N GLY A 255 -11.93 -3.09 25.85
CA GLY A 255 -13.01 -3.61 26.69
C GLY A 255 -13.92 -4.66 26.03
N ILE A 256 -13.59 -5.12 24.83
CA ILE A 256 -14.40 -6.12 24.11
C ILE A 256 -13.56 -7.33 23.68
N GLN A 257 -14.20 -8.50 23.64
CA GLN A 257 -13.69 -9.71 23.01
C GLN A 257 -14.56 -10.04 21.81
N ILE A 258 -13.95 -10.21 20.64
CA ILE A 258 -14.69 -10.50 19.40
C ILE A 258 -15.19 -11.95 19.46
N SER A 259 -16.50 -12.14 19.50
CA SER A 259 -17.16 -13.44 19.54
C SER A 259 -17.27 -14.07 18.14
N ASN A 260 -17.49 -13.25 17.10
CA ASN A 260 -17.54 -13.69 15.71
C ASN A 260 -16.61 -12.87 14.83
N ILE A 261 -15.41 -13.39 14.57
CA ILE A 261 -14.37 -12.68 13.84
C ILE A 261 -14.75 -12.39 12.38
N LYS A 262 -15.36 -13.36 11.69
CA LYS A 262 -15.71 -13.23 10.27
C LYS A 262 -16.74 -12.14 10.04
N SER A 263 -17.82 -12.16 10.83
CA SER A 263 -18.89 -11.14 10.75
C SER A 263 -18.41 -9.77 11.23
N THR A 264 -17.55 -9.72 12.25
CA THR A 264 -16.95 -8.47 12.73
C THR A 264 -16.07 -7.83 11.67
N ILE A 265 -15.19 -8.60 11.02
CA ILE A 265 -14.35 -8.09 9.94
C ILE A 265 -15.20 -7.59 8.77
N ALA A 266 -16.27 -8.31 8.40
CA ALA A 266 -17.19 -7.87 7.35
C ALA A 266 -17.82 -6.52 7.69
N TYR A 267 -18.34 -6.36 8.92
CA TYR A 267 -18.89 -5.11 9.41
C TYR A 267 -17.85 -3.98 9.39
N LEU A 268 -16.65 -4.22 9.94
CA LEU A 268 -15.58 -3.22 9.99
C LEU A 268 -15.14 -2.80 8.59
N LYS A 269 -15.02 -3.74 7.64
CA LYS A 269 -14.70 -3.45 6.24
C LYS A 269 -15.79 -2.64 5.55
N GLN A 270 -17.06 -2.90 5.86
CA GLN A 270 -18.19 -2.21 5.22
C GLN A 270 -18.40 -0.81 5.78
N TYR A 271 -18.33 -0.64 7.11
CA TYR A 271 -18.79 0.56 7.80
C TYR A 271 -17.68 1.41 8.42
N VAL A 272 -16.49 0.84 8.65
CA VAL A 272 -15.39 1.53 9.36
C VAL A 272 -14.20 1.81 8.44
N LEU A 273 -13.84 0.88 7.56
CA LEU A 273 -12.74 1.04 6.60
C LEU A 273 -12.94 2.29 5.73
N LYS A 274 -11.84 3.03 5.48
CA LYS A 274 -11.79 4.32 4.77
C LYS A 274 -12.53 5.48 5.47
N LYS A 275 -13.21 5.26 6.60
CA LYS A 275 -13.88 6.33 7.36
C LYS A 275 -12.91 7.02 8.32
N LYS A 276 -13.31 8.20 8.78
CA LYS A 276 -12.60 8.97 9.81
C LYS A 276 -13.12 8.58 11.19
N VAL A 277 -12.20 8.26 12.10
CA VAL A 277 -12.46 7.90 13.50
C VAL A 277 -11.72 8.85 14.44
N TYR A 278 -12.20 9.00 15.67
CA TYR A 278 -11.44 9.55 16.77
C TYR A 278 -11.40 8.54 17.91
N LEU A 279 -10.34 8.61 18.71
CA LEU A 279 -10.09 7.68 19.81
C LEU A 279 -10.34 8.37 21.14
N LYS A 280 -10.89 7.63 22.10
CA LYS A 280 -10.83 7.96 23.52
C LYS A 280 -10.15 6.82 24.27
N PHE A 281 -9.58 7.14 25.42
CA PHE A 281 -8.84 6.21 26.26
C PHE A 281 -9.35 6.30 27.70
N ASP A 282 -9.04 5.28 28.48
CA ASP A 282 -9.21 5.34 29.93
C ASP A 282 -8.34 6.49 30.51
N LYS A 283 -8.78 7.11 31.62
CA LYS A 283 -7.97 8.12 32.31
C LYS A 283 -6.68 7.46 32.81
N GLY A 284 -5.55 8.11 32.58
CA GLY A 284 -4.24 7.56 32.94
C GLY A 284 -3.79 6.39 32.07
N TYR A 285 -4.46 6.14 30.92
CA TYR A 285 -4.00 5.14 29.96
C TYR A 285 -2.60 5.50 29.44
N ILE A 286 -1.66 4.58 29.61
CA ILE A 286 -0.32 4.62 29.06
C ILE A 286 -0.26 3.54 27.99
N ALA A 287 0.06 3.90 26.76
CA ALA A 287 0.23 2.91 25.72
C ALA A 287 1.51 2.10 25.97
N ASN A 288 1.41 0.78 25.85
CA ASN A 288 2.55 -0.12 25.96
C ASN A 288 2.43 -1.21 24.89
N GLY A 289 3.44 -1.33 24.03
CA GLY A 289 3.50 -2.32 22.96
C GLY A 289 3.30 -1.77 21.55
N SER A 290 3.05 -2.69 20.61
CA SER A 290 2.94 -2.41 19.16
C SER A 290 1.58 -1.88 18.71
N TYR A 291 0.63 -1.71 19.64
CA TYR A 291 -0.71 -1.20 19.39
C TYR A 291 -1.24 -0.42 20.60
N VAL A 292 -2.30 0.36 20.40
CA VAL A 292 -3.04 1.03 21.49
C VAL A 292 -4.41 0.39 21.68
N GLU A 293 -4.92 0.42 22.90
CA GLU A 293 -6.27 -0.03 23.22
C GLU A 293 -7.18 1.19 23.41
N GLY A 294 -8.14 1.38 22.52
CA GLY A 294 -8.96 2.59 22.50
C GLY A 294 -10.45 2.34 22.30
N TYR A 295 -11.24 3.32 22.74
CA TYR A 295 -12.65 3.47 22.40
C TYR A 295 -12.76 4.20 21.06
N VAL A 296 -13.27 3.51 20.05
CA VAL A 296 -13.29 4.00 18.66
C VAL A 296 -14.64 4.60 18.33
N TYR A 297 -14.62 5.85 17.89
CA TYR A 297 -15.82 6.56 17.44
C TYR A 297 -15.65 7.01 15.99
N LEU A 298 -16.68 6.80 15.16
CA LEU A 298 -16.73 7.42 13.84
C LEU A 298 -16.93 8.93 13.94
N LYS A 299 -16.61 9.67 12.86
CA LYS A 299 -16.80 11.13 12.79
C LYS A 299 -18.23 11.58 13.16
N ASN A 300 -19.23 10.77 12.82
CA ASN A 300 -20.64 10.98 13.18
C ASN A 300 -20.99 10.51 14.61
N LYS A 301 -20.00 10.32 15.48
CA LYS A 301 -20.11 9.93 16.90
C LYS A 301 -20.65 8.52 17.15
N ILE A 302 -20.82 7.68 16.13
CA ILE A 302 -21.16 6.26 16.32
C ILE A 302 -20.02 5.58 17.09
N PHE A 303 -20.35 4.94 18.21
CA PHE A 303 -19.40 4.26 19.07
C PHE A 303 -19.27 2.78 18.67
N ILE A 304 -18.16 2.44 18.04
CA ILE A 304 -17.97 1.11 17.42
C ILE A 304 -17.94 0.00 18.47
N ASN A 305 -17.19 0.16 19.57
CA ASN A 305 -17.09 -0.88 20.61
C ASN A 305 -18.48 -1.26 21.15
N ALA A 306 -19.31 -0.25 21.47
CA ALA A 306 -20.66 -0.47 21.96
C ALA A 306 -21.59 -1.07 20.89
N TYR A 307 -21.42 -0.69 19.62
CA TYR A 307 -22.22 -1.25 18.54
C TYR A 307 -21.96 -2.76 18.38
N LEU A 308 -20.69 -3.18 18.41
CA LEU A 308 -20.33 -4.59 18.28
C LEU A 308 -20.91 -5.45 19.42
N ILE A 309 -20.99 -4.91 20.64
CA ILE A 309 -21.67 -5.59 21.76
C ILE A 309 -23.17 -5.69 21.49
N LYS A 310 -23.81 -4.58 21.10
CA LYS A 310 -25.26 -4.51 20.85
C LYS A 310 -25.74 -5.46 19.75
N THR A 311 -24.88 -5.84 18.82
CA THR A 311 -25.21 -6.74 17.71
C THR A 311 -24.70 -8.17 17.93
N GLY A 312 -24.13 -8.48 19.09
CA GLY A 312 -23.58 -9.81 19.42
C GLY A 312 -22.29 -10.16 18.68
N LEU A 313 -21.69 -9.21 17.95
CA LEU A 313 -20.42 -9.40 17.25
C LEU A 313 -19.22 -9.44 18.21
N ALA A 314 -19.37 -8.88 19.40
CA ALA A 314 -18.42 -8.93 20.49
C ALA A 314 -19.12 -9.05 21.85
N VAL A 315 -18.40 -9.53 22.85
CA VAL A 315 -18.83 -9.57 24.26
C VAL A 315 -17.96 -8.65 25.09
N THR A 316 -18.41 -8.30 26.29
CA THR A 316 -17.62 -7.49 27.21
C THR A 316 -16.45 -8.32 27.74
N ASP A 317 -15.24 -7.76 27.71
CA ASP A 317 -14.10 -8.41 28.37
C ASP A 317 -14.24 -8.28 29.90
N LYS A 318 -14.73 -9.32 30.57
CA LYS A 318 -14.96 -9.30 32.02
C LYS A 318 -13.66 -9.32 32.83
N ASN A 319 -12.56 -9.77 32.23
CA ASN A 319 -11.26 -9.92 32.89
C ASN A 319 -10.46 -8.61 32.91
N LEU A 320 -10.81 -7.66 32.05
CA LEU A 320 -10.19 -6.34 32.02
C LEU A 320 -10.91 -5.36 32.95
N ASP A 321 -10.15 -4.52 33.63
CA ASP A 321 -10.67 -3.32 34.29
C ASP A 321 -10.55 -2.10 33.37
N PHE A 322 -11.65 -1.40 33.13
CA PHE A 322 -11.74 -0.27 32.20
C PHE A 322 -12.96 0.61 32.49
N GLN A 323 -12.90 1.89 32.08
CA GLN A 323 -13.87 2.90 32.53
C GLN A 323 -15.31 2.68 32.08
N LEU A 324 -15.50 2.01 30.95
CA LEU A 324 -16.83 1.77 30.38
C LEU A 324 -17.38 0.37 30.70
N LYS A 325 -16.79 -0.35 31.65
CA LYS A 325 -17.15 -1.74 31.97
C LYS A 325 -18.62 -1.92 32.29
N ASP A 326 -19.16 -1.17 33.25
CA ASP A 326 -20.58 -1.26 33.62
C ASP A 326 -21.51 -0.97 32.46
N ARG A 327 -21.13 -0.02 31.59
CA ARG A 327 -21.89 0.30 30.39
C ARG A 327 -21.89 -0.87 29.42
N PHE A 328 -20.75 -1.52 29.20
CA PHE A 328 -20.63 -2.64 28.27
C PHE A 328 -21.39 -3.86 28.78
N VAL A 329 -21.28 -4.17 30.08
CA VAL A 329 -22.05 -5.25 30.72
C VAL A 329 -23.55 -5.03 30.55
N LYS A 330 -24.06 -3.81 30.78
CA LYS A 330 -25.49 -3.51 30.56
C LYS A 330 -25.93 -3.67 29.11
N LEU A 331 -25.06 -3.30 28.15
CA LEU A 331 -25.35 -3.47 26.72
C LEU A 331 -25.41 -4.95 26.33
N GLU A 332 -24.49 -5.75 26.87
CA GLU A 332 -24.45 -7.19 26.65
C GLU A 332 -25.67 -7.88 27.25
N GLN A 333 -26.05 -7.55 28.49
CA GLN A 333 -27.28 -8.06 29.13
C GLN A 333 -28.53 -7.71 28.33
N SER A 334 -28.60 -6.48 27.80
CA SER A 334 -29.74 -6.05 26.97
C SER A 334 -29.85 -6.87 25.68
N TYR A 335 -28.71 -7.23 25.09
CA TYR A 335 -28.67 -8.09 23.91
C TYR A 335 -29.09 -9.54 24.23
N GLN A 336 -28.63 -10.10 25.35
CA GLN A 336 -29.04 -11.44 25.80
C GLN A 336 -30.56 -11.51 26.04
N ASN A 337 -31.11 -10.52 26.74
CA ASN A 337 -32.56 -10.45 26.99
C ASN A 337 -33.38 -10.34 25.69
N LEU A 338 -32.86 -9.70 24.64
CA LEU A 338 -33.52 -9.64 23.33
C LEU A 338 -33.54 -11.01 22.65
N ILE A 339 -32.44 -11.78 22.71
CA ILE A 339 -32.39 -13.13 22.16
C ILE A 339 -33.31 -14.08 22.94
N GLU A 340 -33.31 -14.01 24.26
CA GLU A 340 -34.19 -14.83 25.12
C GLU A 340 -35.68 -14.46 24.95
N GLY A 341 -35.98 -13.19 24.73
CA GLY A 341 -37.31 -12.70 24.38
C GLY A 341 -37.82 -13.19 23.02
N ASP A 342 -36.96 -13.24 22.00
CA ASP A 342 -37.32 -13.78 20.67
C ASP A 342 -37.45 -15.32 20.68
N ALA A 343 -36.67 -16.02 21.50
CA ALA A 343 -36.78 -17.48 21.71
C ALA A 343 -38.09 -17.87 22.41
N SER A 344 -38.52 -17.09 23.42
CA SER A 344 -39.79 -17.33 24.13
C SER A 344 -41.03 -16.97 23.31
N ASN A 345 -40.92 -16.09 22.31
CA ASN A 345 -42.01 -15.79 21.37
C ASN A 345 -42.15 -16.83 20.24
N THR A 346 -41.08 -17.57 19.92
CA THR A 346 -41.12 -18.67 18.95
C THR A 346 -41.63 -19.98 19.54
N GLU A 347 -41.56 -20.18 20.87
CA GLU A 347 -42.23 -21.32 21.54
C GLU A 347 -43.74 -21.12 21.74
N LYS A 348 -44.22 -19.88 21.87
CA LYS A 348 -45.68 -19.59 22.04
C LYS A 348 -46.51 -19.73 20.76
N THR A 349 -45.89 -19.91 19.59
CA THR A 349 -46.58 -20.11 18.30
C THR A 349 -46.70 -21.58 17.88
N LYS A 350 -46.33 -22.54 18.74
CA LYS A 350 -46.37 -23.98 18.43
C LYS A 350 -47.37 -24.83 19.23
N ILE A 351 -48.29 -24.23 19.98
CA ILE A 351 -49.31 -25.01 20.70
C ILE A 351 -50.68 -24.34 20.60
N THR A 352 -51.44 -24.68 19.55
CA THR A 352 -52.86 -25.04 19.69
C THR A 352 -53.28 -25.87 18.46
N PRO A 353 -54.03 -26.98 18.61
CA PRO A 353 -54.38 -27.91 17.52
C PRO A 353 -55.27 -27.31 16.42
#